data_AF-A0A8E9ZCZ5-F1
#
_entry.id   AF-A0A8E9ZCZ5-F1
#
_cell.length_a   1.000
_cell.length_b   1.000
_cell.length_c   1.000
_cell.angle_alpha   90.00
_cell.angle_beta   90.00
_cell.angle_gamma   90.00
#
_symmetry.space_group_name_H-M   'P 1'
#
loop_
_entity.id
_entity.type
_entity.pdbx_description
1 polymer ?
#
loop_
_entity_poly.entity_id
_entity_poly.type
_entity_poly.pdbx_seq_one_letter_code
_entity_poly.pdbx_strand_id
1 'polypeptide(L)'
;MTNYTQIMKEINKIISFCMVKGVQPHELVTSIFEREYQHIETYKKGELVHFILTYSDIHDDGVNLIKMKYVYNDRQQLLSIAQKIDSSSYKIQWDRSEKLDALLSNLASQLPKNSSIISQLREAIPDDFKAIFYPVLKVA
;
A
#
# COMPACT_ATOMS: atom_id res chain seq x y z
N MET A 1 -1.20 -14.74 -26.55
CA MET A 1 -2.52 -14.08 -26.46
C MET A 1 -2.87 -13.96 -24.99
N THR A 2 -2.91 -12.73 -24.45
CA THR A 2 -3.41 -12.52 -23.09
C THR A 2 -4.90 -12.83 -23.09
N ASN A 3 -5.31 -13.89 -22.41
CA ASN A 3 -6.70 -14.33 -22.35
C ASN A 3 -7.47 -13.39 -21.39
N TYR A 4 -8.70 -13.00 -21.74
CA TYR A 4 -9.61 -12.17 -20.93
C TYR A 4 -9.61 -12.57 -19.44
N THR A 5 -9.63 -13.88 -19.17
CA THR A 5 -9.58 -14.45 -17.81
C THR A 5 -8.36 -14.00 -17.02
N GLN A 6 -7.18 -13.92 -17.66
CA GLN A 6 -5.95 -13.50 -17.00
C GLN A 6 -5.99 -12.00 -16.64
N ILE A 7 -6.54 -11.16 -17.53
CA ILE A 7 -6.67 -9.72 -17.30
C ILE A 7 -7.67 -9.46 -16.17
N MET A 8 -8.81 -10.18 -16.17
CA MET A 8 -9.78 -10.10 -15.08
C MET A 8 -9.21 -10.55 -13.74
N LYS A 9 -8.30 -11.54 -13.73
CA LYS A 9 -7.59 -11.93 -12.51
C LYS A 9 -6.73 -10.78 -11.97
N GLU A 10 -6.01 -10.06 -12.82
CA GLU A 10 -5.23 -8.89 -12.40
C GLU A 10 -6.11 -7.73 -11.94
N ILE A 11 -7.23 -7.46 -12.63
CA ILE A 11 -8.22 -6.46 -12.18
C ILE A 11 -8.74 -6.81 -10.77
N ASN A 12 -9.15 -8.06 -10.56
CA ASN A 12 -9.65 -8.51 -9.25
C ASN A 12 -8.60 -8.42 -8.15
N LYS A 13 -7.32 -8.65 -8.48
CA LYS A 13 -6.20 -8.46 -7.56
C LYS A 13 -6.03 -6.99 -7.18
N ILE A 14 -6.15 -6.07 -8.13
CA ILE A 14 -6.08 -4.62 -7.87
C ILE A 14 -7.28 -4.17 -7.03
N ILE A 15 -8.50 -4.63 -7.34
CA ILE A 15 -9.69 -4.38 -6.52
C ILE A 15 -9.47 -4.88 -5.08
N SER A 16 -8.97 -6.10 -4.92
CA SER A 16 -8.64 -6.67 -3.61
C SER A 16 -7.63 -5.80 -2.85
N PHE A 17 -6.58 -5.33 -3.53
CA PHE A 17 -5.61 -4.41 -2.94
C PHE A 17 -6.25 -3.10 -2.47
N CYS A 18 -7.13 -2.50 -3.29
CA CYS A 18 -7.83 -1.27 -2.95
C CYS A 18 -8.74 -1.42 -1.72
N MET A 19 -9.33 -2.60 -1.51
CA MET A 19 -10.19 -2.90 -0.35
C MET A 19 -9.41 -3.17 0.95
N VAL A 20 -8.17 -3.66 0.86
CA VAL A 20 -7.36 -3.98 2.03
C VAL A 20 -6.90 -2.70 2.74
N LYS A 21 -7.17 -2.62 4.04
CA LYS A 21 -6.76 -1.49 4.90
C LYS A 21 -5.26 -1.48 5.23
N GLY A 22 -4.56 -2.61 5.09
CA GLY A 22 -3.18 -2.78 5.55
C GLY A 22 -3.10 -3.07 7.06
N VAL A 23 -1.88 -3.21 7.60
CA VAL A 23 -1.69 -3.46 9.04
C VAL A 23 -2.21 -2.30 9.87
N GLN A 24 -3.02 -2.58 10.89
CA GLN A 24 -3.73 -1.60 11.69
C GLN A 24 -2.98 -1.22 12.96
N PRO A 25 -3.17 0.00 13.51
CA PRO A 25 -2.49 0.45 14.72
C PRO A 25 -2.67 -0.49 15.94
N HIS A 26 -3.85 -1.09 16.10
CA HIS A 26 -4.12 -2.03 17.20
C HIS A 26 -3.38 -3.36 17.06
N GLU A 27 -2.96 -3.73 15.85
CA GLU A 27 -2.11 -4.90 15.60
C GLU A 27 -0.64 -4.60 15.89
N LEU A 28 -0.22 -3.33 15.74
CA LEU A 28 1.16 -2.87 15.97
C LEU A 28 1.43 -2.50 17.44
N VAL A 29 0.41 -2.03 18.16
CA VAL A 29 0.59 -1.54 19.54
C VAL A 29 1.05 -2.64 20.50
N THR A 30 0.69 -3.89 20.23
CA THR A 30 1.07 -5.05 21.05
C THR A 30 2.57 -5.29 21.06
N SER A 31 3.31 -4.82 20.05
CA SER A 31 4.77 -4.94 20.03
C SER A 31 5.45 -4.24 21.20
N ILE A 32 4.81 -3.28 21.88
CA ILE A 32 5.38 -2.62 23.07
C ILE A 32 5.66 -3.59 24.23
N PHE A 33 5.04 -4.78 24.22
CA PHE A 33 5.29 -5.79 25.25
C PHE A 33 6.54 -6.63 24.97
N GLU A 34 7.12 -6.53 23.78
CA GLU A 34 8.40 -7.12 23.42
C GLU A 34 9.55 -6.27 23.96
N ARG A 35 10.66 -6.89 24.35
CA ARG A 35 11.76 -6.23 25.09
C ARG A 35 12.49 -5.18 24.26
N GLU A 36 12.51 -5.41 22.96
CA GLU A 36 13.22 -4.62 21.96
C GLU A 36 12.52 -3.28 21.72
N TYR A 37 11.21 -3.21 21.95
CA TYR A 37 10.39 -2.04 21.68
C TYR A 37 10.40 -1.08 22.87
N GLN A 38 10.84 0.15 22.62
CA GLN A 38 11.09 1.14 23.66
C GLN A 38 9.98 2.19 23.77
N HIS A 39 9.31 2.48 22.66
CA HIS A 39 8.37 3.59 22.60
C HIS A 39 7.39 3.44 21.46
N ILE A 40 6.13 3.80 21.73
CA ILE A 40 5.08 3.99 20.73
C ILE A 40 4.49 5.38 20.89
N GLU A 41 4.32 6.07 19.77
CA GLU A 41 3.71 7.38 19.67
C GLU A 41 2.58 7.31 18.64
N THR A 42 1.45 7.95 18.94
CA THR A 42 0.37 8.13 17.96
C THR A 42 -0.18 9.54 18.04
N TYR A 43 -0.31 10.20 16.89
CA TYR A 43 -0.90 11.53 16.81
C TYR A 43 -1.60 11.74 15.48
N LYS A 44 -2.49 12.74 15.44
CA LYS A 44 -3.17 13.18 14.23
C LYS A 44 -2.53 14.47 13.71
N LYS A 45 -2.28 14.56 12.41
CA LYS A 45 -1.80 15.76 11.72
C LYS A 45 -2.67 16.00 10.49
N GLY A 46 -3.55 17.00 10.56
CA GLY A 46 -4.60 17.17 9.56
C GLY A 46 -5.54 15.97 9.55
N GLU A 47 -5.78 15.39 8.39
CA GLU A 47 -6.62 14.18 8.23
C GLU A 47 -5.84 12.87 8.39
N LEU A 48 -4.53 12.95 8.62
CA LEU A 48 -3.66 11.79 8.70
C LEU A 48 -3.41 11.39 10.16
N VAL A 49 -3.43 10.07 10.40
CA VAL A 49 -2.99 9.47 11.66
C VAL A 49 -1.59 8.93 11.48
N HIS A 50 -0.69 9.32 12.36
CA HIS A 50 0.68 8.86 12.40
C HIS A 50 0.84 7.91 13.58
N PHE A 51 1.31 6.70 13.31
CA PHE A 51 1.71 5.73 14.33
C PHE A 51 3.21 5.50 14.18
N ILE A 52 3.95 5.71 15.26
CA ILE A 52 5.41 5.56 15.28
C ILE A 52 5.77 4.54 16.35
N LEU A 53 6.49 3.50 15.96
CA LEU A 53 7.11 2.55 16.88
C LEU A 53 8.62 2.70 16.83
N THR A 54 9.26 2.56 18.00
CA THR A 54 10.70 2.63 18.16
C THR A 54 11.20 1.36 18.84
N TYR A 55 12.18 0.70 18.24
CA TYR A 55 12.79 -0.51 18.80
C TYR A 55 14.31 -0.54 18.58
N SER A 56 15.00 -1.31 19.42
CA SER A 56 16.41 -1.64 19.26
C SER A 56 16.57 -2.86 18.36
N ASP A 57 17.40 -2.73 17.35
CA ASP A 57 17.85 -3.83 16.51
C ASP A 57 19.29 -4.18 16.90
N ILE A 58 19.46 -5.31 17.59
CA ILE A 58 20.74 -5.77 18.13
C ILE A 58 21.35 -6.75 17.14
N HIS A 59 22.58 -6.47 16.71
CA HIS A 59 23.35 -7.32 15.82
C HIS A 59 24.80 -7.41 16.32
N ASP A 60 25.61 -8.30 15.70
CA ASP A 60 26.99 -8.54 16.13
C ASP A 60 27.83 -7.26 16.16
N ASP A 61 27.58 -6.34 15.22
CA ASP A 61 28.30 -5.07 15.09
C ASP A 61 27.78 -3.90 15.96
N GLY A 62 26.74 -4.10 16.79
CA GLY A 62 26.19 -3.04 17.64
C GLY A 62 24.66 -3.04 17.80
N VAL A 63 24.13 -1.88 18.19
CA VAL A 63 22.69 -1.66 18.40
C VAL A 63 22.24 -0.45 17.60
N ASN A 64 21.29 -0.65 16.69
CA ASN A 64 20.63 0.42 15.97
C ASN A 64 19.29 0.76 16.62
N LEU A 65 18.96 2.05 16.69
CA LEU A 65 17.63 2.49 17.09
C LEU A 65 16.77 2.72 15.85
N ILE A 66 15.79 1.84 15.63
CA ILE A 66 14.90 1.92 14.48
C ILE A 66 13.61 2.63 14.86
N LYS A 67 13.18 3.60 14.04
CA LYS A 67 11.82 4.16 14.12
C LYS A 67 11.05 3.87 12.84
N MET A 68 9.96 3.14 12.97
CA MET A 68 9.00 2.88 11.88
C MET A 68 7.82 3.81 12.04
N LYS A 69 7.45 4.50 10.96
CA LYS A 69 6.33 5.44 10.88
C LYS A 69 5.31 4.91 9.89
N TYR A 70 4.11 4.65 10.38
CA TYR A 70 2.95 4.23 9.62
C TYR A 70 2.00 5.43 9.53
N VAL A 71 1.54 5.74 8.32
CA VAL A 71 0.63 6.85 8.07
C VAL A 71 -0.68 6.33 7.52
N TYR A 72 -1.78 6.75 8.12
CA TYR A 72 -3.14 6.31 7.78
C TYR A 72 -4.02 7.50 7.42
N ASN A 73 -5.04 7.26 6.59
CA ASN A 73 -6.15 8.19 6.40
C ASN A 73 -7.28 7.95 7.42
N ASP A 74 -8.31 8.79 7.35
CA ASP A 74 -9.54 8.72 8.13
C ASP A 74 -10.36 7.43 7.90
N ARG A 75 -10.18 6.77 6.74
CA ARG A 75 -10.76 5.46 6.41
C ARG A 75 -9.96 4.27 6.96
N GLN A 76 -8.95 4.52 7.80
CA GLN A 76 -8.06 3.51 8.38
C GLN A 76 -7.20 2.76 7.35
N GLN A 77 -7.03 3.32 6.15
CA GLN A 77 -6.14 2.74 5.14
C GLN A 77 -4.72 3.19 5.41
N LEU A 78 -3.81 2.23 5.48
CA LEU A 78 -2.37 2.46 5.51
C LEU A 78 -1.95 3.05 4.17
N LEU A 79 -1.42 4.27 4.21
CA LEU A 79 -0.94 5.02 3.05
C LEU A 79 0.55 4.78 2.83
N SER A 80 1.36 4.83 3.88
CA SER A 80 2.80 4.63 3.75
C SER A 80 3.46 4.12 5.02
N ILE A 81 4.62 3.49 4.83
CA ILE A 81 5.54 3.07 5.88
C ILE A 81 6.89 3.71 5.57
N ALA A 82 7.46 4.41 6.54
CA ALA A 82 8.80 4.97 6.46
C ALA A 82 9.65 4.53 7.66
N GLN A 83 10.93 4.28 7.41
CA GLN A 83 11.90 3.89 8.42
C GLN A 83 12.95 4.98 8.56
N LYS A 84 13.42 5.22 9.78
CA LYS A 84 14.73 5.80 10.01
C LYS A 84 15.53 4.94 10.97
N ILE A 85 16.84 4.97 10.80
CA ILE A 85 17.82 4.28 11.63
C ILE A 85 18.67 5.36 12.30
N ASP A 86 18.74 5.33 13.63
CA ASP A 86 19.45 6.31 14.46
C ASP A 86 19.06 7.76 14.14
N SER A 87 20.05 8.58 13.79
CA SER A 87 19.94 10.00 13.47
C SER A 87 19.58 10.27 12.01
N SER A 88 19.39 9.23 11.18
CA SER A 88 19.05 9.40 9.77
C SER A 88 17.66 9.99 9.54
N SER A 89 17.44 10.50 8.34
CA SER A 89 16.12 10.91 7.87
C SER A 89 15.24 9.69 7.59
N TYR A 90 13.92 9.87 7.70
CA TYR A 90 12.96 8.87 7.26
C TYR A 90 13.07 8.58 5.76
N LYS A 91 13.14 7.29 5.41
CA LYS A 91 13.09 6.77 4.05
C LYS A 91 11.84 5.91 3.89
N ILE A 92 11.07 6.15 2.82
CA ILE A 92 9.88 5.34 2.50
C ILE A 92 10.31 3.90 2.22
N GLN A 93 9.69 2.96 2.90
CA GLN A 93 9.85 1.51 2.69
C GLN A 93 8.71 0.95 1.85
N TRP A 94 7.53 1.54 1.99
CA TRP A 94 6.33 1.14 1.27
C TRP A 94 5.38 2.32 1.13
N ASP A 95 4.79 2.48 -0.06
CA ASP A 95 3.80 3.50 -0.36
C ASP A 95 2.64 2.89 -1.16
N ARG A 96 1.41 3.19 -0.73
CA ARG A 96 0.18 2.64 -1.32
C ARG A 96 -0.04 3.15 -2.74
N SER A 97 0.23 4.42 -3.00
CA SER A 97 0.06 5.04 -4.33
C SER A 97 1.06 4.42 -5.30
N GLU A 98 2.34 4.35 -4.91
CA GLU A 98 3.38 3.76 -5.77
C GLU A 98 3.07 2.30 -6.10
N LYS A 99 2.55 1.51 -5.15
CA LYS A 99 2.15 0.12 -5.43
C LYS A 99 0.92 0.03 -6.33
N LEU A 100 -0.07 0.91 -6.15
CA LEU A 100 -1.22 0.95 -7.04
C LEU A 100 -0.80 1.31 -8.47
N ASP A 101 0.05 2.31 -8.64
CA ASP A 101 0.56 2.75 -9.94
C ASP A 101 1.36 1.66 -10.64
N ALA A 102 2.19 0.91 -9.90
CA ALA A 102 2.92 -0.23 -10.44
C ALA A 102 2.00 -1.37 -10.89
N LEU A 103 0.95 -1.67 -10.13
CA LEU A 103 -0.05 -2.68 -10.50
C LEU A 103 -0.85 -2.25 -11.74
N LEU A 104 -1.28 -1.00 -11.80
CA LEU A 104 -2.00 -0.44 -12.94
C LEU A 104 -1.14 -0.39 -14.21
N SER A 105 0.14 -0.04 -14.08
CA SER A 105 1.08 -0.05 -15.20
C SER A 105 1.32 -1.47 -15.74
N ASN A 106 1.39 -2.46 -14.85
CA ASN A 106 1.49 -3.86 -15.25
C ASN A 106 0.20 -4.36 -15.93
N LEU A 107 -0.98 -3.95 -15.44
CA LEU A 107 -2.23 -4.24 -16.12
C LEU A 107 -2.24 -3.61 -17.52
N ALA A 108 -1.83 -2.35 -17.65
CA ALA A 108 -1.80 -1.62 -18.91
C ALA A 108 -0.99 -2.34 -20.00
N SER A 109 0.19 -2.87 -19.65
CA SER A 109 1.08 -3.57 -20.59
C SER A 109 0.51 -4.90 -21.09
N GLN A 110 -0.50 -5.45 -20.41
CA GLN A 110 -1.16 -6.70 -20.75
C GLN A 110 -2.47 -6.51 -21.53
N LEU A 111 -2.98 -5.27 -21.64
CA LEU A 111 -4.25 -4.99 -22.29
C LEU A 111 -4.18 -5.26 -23.81
N PRO A 112 -5.20 -5.90 -24.39
CA PRO A 112 -5.30 -6.07 -25.83
C PRO A 112 -5.75 -4.77 -26.48
N LYS A 113 -5.32 -4.52 -27.72
CA LYS A 113 -5.82 -3.43 -28.57
C LYS A 113 -7.25 -3.65 -29.09
N ASN A 114 -7.93 -4.71 -28.64
CA ASN A 114 -9.27 -5.08 -29.10
C ASN A 114 -10.33 -4.31 -28.30
N SER A 115 -11.02 -3.39 -28.97
CA SER A 115 -12.03 -2.53 -28.36
C SER A 115 -13.20 -3.28 -27.73
N SER A 116 -13.59 -4.45 -28.25
CA SER A 116 -14.68 -5.26 -27.68
C SER A 116 -14.30 -5.82 -26.31
N ILE A 117 -13.07 -6.33 -26.18
CA ILE A 117 -12.58 -6.84 -24.89
C ILE A 117 -12.47 -5.71 -23.87
N ILE A 118 -11.97 -4.53 -24.28
CA ILE A 118 -11.89 -3.37 -23.38
C ILE A 118 -13.27 -2.94 -22.89
N SER A 119 -14.30 -2.94 -23.75
CA SER A 119 -15.68 -2.64 -23.34
C SER A 119 -16.20 -3.66 -22.33
N GLN A 120 -15.99 -4.96 -22.56
CA GLN A 120 -16.38 -6.02 -21.62
C GLN A 120 -15.71 -5.84 -20.25
N LEU A 121 -14.40 -5.52 -20.22
CA LEU A 121 -13.68 -5.25 -18.97
C LEU A 121 -14.26 -4.04 -18.22
N ARG A 122 -14.61 -2.96 -18.94
CA ARG A 122 -15.19 -1.75 -18.34
C ARG A 122 -16.57 -1.99 -17.72
N GLU A 123 -17.35 -2.90 -18.30
CA GLU A 123 -18.66 -3.31 -17.77
C GLU A 123 -18.52 -4.23 -16.55
N ALA A 124 -17.49 -5.10 -16.53
CA ALA A 124 -17.26 -6.03 -15.44
C ALA A 124 -16.68 -5.38 -14.16
N ILE A 125 -16.08 -4.19 -14.27
CA ILE A 125 -15.52 -3.46 -13.12
C ILE A 125 -16.65 -2.80 -12.32
N PRO A 126 -16.74 -3.03 -10.99
CA PRO A 126 -17.73 -2.36 -10.14
C PRO A 126 -17.55 -0.84 -10.12
N ASP A 127 -18.65 -0.11 -9.99
CA ASP A 127 -18.69 1.35 -10.14
C ASP A 127 -17.68 2.09 -9.26
N ASP A 128 -17.54 1.66 -8.01
CA ASP A 128 -16.62 2.26 -7.02
C ASP A 128 -15.15 2.23 -7.46
N PHE A 129 -14.78 1.32 -8.36
CA PHE A 129 -13.40 1.18 -8.85
C PHE A 129 -13.20 1.73 -10.25
N LYS A 130 -14.26 2.16 -10.95
CA LYS A 130 -14.14 2.66 -12.33
C LYS A 130 -13.17 3.84 -12.44
N ALA A 131 -13.19 4.76 -11.47
CA ALA A 131 -12.27 5.91 -11.46
C ALA A 131 -10.78 5.49 -11.43
N ILE A 132 -10.46 4.34 -10.82
CA ILE A 132 -9.10 3.82 -10.72
C ILE A 132 -8.65 3.18 -12.04
N PHE A 133 -9.53 2.39 -12.67
CA PHE A 133 -9.16 1.62 -13.87
C PHE A 133 -9.36 2.38 -15.19
N TYR A 134 -10.31 3.32 -15.26
CA TYR A 134 -10.67 4.00 -16.51
C TYR A 134 -9.51 4.77 -17.16
N PRO A 135 -8.62 5.44 -16.41
CA PRO A 135 -7.42 6.04 -17.01
C PRO A 135 -6.56 5.02 -17.76
N VAL A 136 -6.43 3.81 -17.23
CA VAL A 136 -5.64 2.73 -17.85
C VAL A 136 -6.37 2.12 -19.05
N LEU A 137 -7.68 1.89 -18.91
CA LEU A 137 -8.50 1.28 -19.95
C LEU A 137 -8.80 2.22 -21.13
N LYS A 138 -8.45 3.52 -21.06
CA LYS A 138 -8.59 4.49 -22.16
C LYS A 138 -7.40 4.49 -23.14
N VAL A 139 -6.25 3.94 -22.75
CA VAL A 139 -4.97 4.06 -23.48
C VAL A 139 -4.68 2.83 -24.38
N ALA A 140 -5.61 1.88 -24.49
CA ALA A 140 -5.46 0.66 -25.30
C ALA A 140 -6.16 0.76 -26.67
#